data_AF-A0A0C3CXI6-F1
#
_entry.id   AF-A0A0C3CXI6-F1
#
_cell.length_a   1.000
_cell.length_b   1.000
_cell.length_c   1.000
_cell.angle_alpha   90.00
_cell.angle_beta   90.00
_cell.angle_gamma   90.00
#
_symmetry.space_group_name_H-M   'P 1'
#
loop_
_entity.id
_entity.type
_entity.pdbx_description
1 polymer ?
#
loop_
_entity_poly.entity_id
_entity_poly.type
_entity_poly.pdbx_seq_one_letter_code
_entity_poly.pdbx_strand_id
1 'polypeptide(L)' 'MHAQLSDKKIVCKEFIEALQKCHATGWNRFIGTCNSQKDELDHCLRAERLVRTNKNREQAK' A
#
# COMPACT_ATOMS: atom_id res chain seq x y z
N MET A 1 -4.68 -5.89 -7.57
CA MET A 1 -5.94 -5.79 -6.80
C MET A 1 -5.58 -5.73 -5.33
N HIS A 2 -5.93 -4.64 -4.63
CA HIS A 2 -5.53 -4.45 -3.23
C HIS A 2 -6.55 -5.11 -2.31
N ALA A 3 -6.22 -6.30 -1.82
CA ALA A 3 -7.01 -6.98 -0.82
C ALA A 3 -6.96 -6.17 0.49
N GLN A 4 -8.10 -5.59 0.85
CA GLN A 4 -8.44 -5.06 2.18
C GLN A 4 -7.57 -3.90 2.71
N LEU A 5 -7.85 -2.71 2.20
CA LEU A 5 -7.20 -1.44 2.58
C LEU A 5 -8.00 -0.61 3.63
N SER A 6 -9.11 -1.08 4.22
CA SER A 6 -10.08 -0.19 4.89
C SER A 6 -9.47 0.75 5.95
N ASP A 7 -8.63 0.24 6.87
CA ASP A 7 -7.92 1.07 7.87
C ASP A 7 -6.55 1.57 7.39
N LYS A 8 -5.97 0.89 6.40
CA LYS A 8 -4.65 1.17 5.80
C LYS A 8 -4.66 2.38 4.87
N LYS A 9 -5.86 2.79 4.43
CA LYS A 9 -6.09 3.94 3.55
C LYS A 9 -5.60 5.26 4.11
N ILE A 10 -5.52 5.42 5.43
CA ILE A 10 -5.17 6.72 6.02
C ILE A 10 -3.66 6.95 5.97
N VAL A 11 -2.85 5.97 6.36
CA VAL A 11 -1.38 6.13 6.44
C VAL A 11 -0.73 6.14 5.06
N CYS A 12 -1.15 5.23 4.17
CA CYS A 12 -0.58 5.10 2.83
C CYS A 12 -1.45 5.75 1.76
N LYS A 13 -2.27 6.75 2.12
CA LYS A 13 -3.28 7.36 1.24
C LYS A 13 -2.69 7.85 -0.09
N GLU A 14 -1.60 8.59 -0.01
CA GLU A 14 -0.97 9.23 -1.17
C GLU A 14 -0.44 8.19 -2.17
N PHE A 15 0.18 7.12 -1.69
CA PHE A 15 0.64 6.00 -2.53
C PHE A 15 -0.52 5.21 -3.15
N ILE A 16 -1.62 5.04 -2.40
CA ILE A 16 -2.84 4.41 -2.93
C ILE A 16 -3.43 5.26 -4.05
N GLU A 17 -3.53 6.58 -3.86
CA GLU A 17 -4.04 7.50 -4.87
C GLU A 17 -3.14 7.54 -6.11
N ALA A 18 -1.81 7.53 -5.94
CA ALA A 18 -0.87 7.46 -7.06
C ALA A 18 -1.05 6.19 -7.90
N LEU A 19 -1.18 5.04 -7.24
CA LEU A 19 -1.41 3.78 -7.93
C LEU A 19 -2.81 3.71 -8.57
N GLN A 20 -3.83 4.27 -7.93
CA GLN A 20 -5.18 4.40 -8.51
C GLN A 20 -5.18 5.28 -9.76
N LYS A 21 -4.48 6.42 -9.74
CA LYS A 21 -4.31 7.28 -10.91
C LYS A 21 -3.63 6.53 -12.06
N CYS A 22 -2.60 5.73 -11.78
CA CYS A 22 -1.96 4.91 -12.81
C CYS A 22 -2.90 3.82 -13.37
N HIS A 23 -3.68 3.17 -12.50
CA HIS A 23 -4.67 2.16 -12.92
C HIS A 23 -5.90 2.75 -13.64
N ALA A 24 -6.18 4.04 -13.48
CA ALA A 24 -7.30 4.70 -14.18
C ALA A 24 -7.11 4.66 -15.70
N THR A 25 -5.85 4.67 -16.16
CA THR A 25 -5.47 4.43 -17.56
C THR A 25 -5.49 2.94 -17.90
N GLY A 26 -6.69 2.37 -18.02
CA GLY A 26 -7.00 1.07 -18.63
C GLY A 26 -5.88 0.01 -18.62
N TRP A 27 -5.13 -0.06 -19.72
CA TRP A 27 -4.13 -1.11 -20.00
C TRP A 27 -2.87 -1.04 -19.12
N ASN A 28 -2.53 0.13 -18.56
CA ASN A 28 -1.31 0.35 -17.78
C ASN A 28 -1.22 -0.55 -16.55
N ARG A 29 -2.38 -0.91 -15.98
CA ARG A 29 -2.46 -1.84 -14.84
C ARG A 29 -2.05 -3.27 -15.17
N PHE A 30 -2.05 -3.64 -16.45
CA PHE A 30 -1.81 -5.02 -16.90
C PHE A 30 -0.42 -5.22 -17.48
N ILE A 31 0.15 -4.18 -18.09
CA ILE A 31 1.47 -4.26 -18.77
C ILE A 31 2.65 -3.91 -17.86
N GLY A 32 2.42 -3.66 -16.57
CA GLY A 32 3.47 -3.39 -15.58
C GLY A 32 3.96 -1.94 -15.52
N THR A 33 3.33 -1.01 -16.26
CA THR A 33 3.70 0.43 -16.23
C THR A 33 3.54 1.05 -14.85
N CYS A 34 2.66 0.50 -14.01
CA CYS A 34 2.39 1.00 -12.66
C CYS A 34 3.28 0.38 -11.56
N ASN A 35 4.34 -0.35 -11.93
CA ASN A 35 5.15 -1.09 -10.95
C ASN A 35 5.86 -0.16 -9.96
N SER A 36 6.37 1.00 -10.39
CA SER A 36 7.03 1.94 -9.49
C SER A 36 6.09 2.45 -8.39
N GLN A 37 4.86 2.86 -8.74
CA GLN A 37 3.87 3.30 -7.74
C GLN A 37 3.43 2.15 -6.84
N LYS A 38 3.39 0.92 -7.39
CA LYS A 38 3.13 -0.28 -6.60
C LYS A 38 4.25 -0.55 -5.59
N ASP A 39 5.51 -0.42 -5.99
CA ASP A 39 6.65 -0.66 -5.10
C ASP A 39 6.69 0.36 -3.95
N GLU A 40 6.39 1.63 -4.23
CA GLU A 40 6.24 2.67 -3.20
C GLU A 40 5.12 2.34 -2.20
N LEU A 41 3.95 1.92 -2.71
CA LEU A 41 2.84 1.49 -1.87
C LEU A 41 3.22 0.28 -0.99
N ASP A 42 3.92 -0.71 -1.57
CA ASP A 42 4.35 -1.90 -0.85
C ASP A 42 5.35 -1.56 0.27
N HIS A 43 6.25 -0.60 0.05
CA HIS A 43 7.14 -0.09 1.09
C HIS A 43 6.36 0.57 2.24
N CYS A 44 5.38 1.43 1.94
CA CYS A 44 4.56 2.07 2.96
C CYS A 44 3.80 1.04 3.81
N LEU A 45 3.14 0.07 3.15
CA LEU A 45 2.38 -0.98 3.82
C LEU A 45 3.27 -1.88 4.67
N ARG A 46 4.52 -2.13 4.24
CA ARG A 46 5.51 -2.87 5.00
C ARG A 46 5.93 -2.12 6.26
N ALA A 47 6.17 -0.81 6.18
CA ALA A 47 6.49 0.01 7.33
C ALA A 47 5.34 0.03 8.36
N GLU A 48 4.10 0.21 7.90
CA GLU A 48 2.90 0.17 8.75
C GLU A 48 2.76 -1.19 9.46
N ARG A 49 3.00 -2.29 8.73
CA ARG A 49 2.98 -3.64 9.30
C ARG A 49 4.01 -3.79 10.42
N LEU A 50 5.24 -3.30 10.22
CA LEU A 50 6.30 -3.37 11.25
C LEU A 50 5.91 -2.59 12.51
N VAL A 51 5.34 -1.39 12.36
CA VAL A 51 4.85 -0.59 13.50
C VAL A 51 3.78 -1.36 14.28
N ARG A 52 2.79 -1.94 13.59
CA ARG A 52 1.74 -2.73 14.24
C ARG A 52 2.31 -3.97 14.93
N THR A 53 3.20 -4.70 14.25
CA THR A 53 3.84 -5.89 14.82
C THR A 53 4.65 -5.56 16.07
N ASN A 54 5.38 -4.43 16.07
CA ASN A 54 6.11 -3.97 17.25
C ASN A 54 5.15 -3.64 18.41
N LYS A 55 4.07 -2.89 18.15
CA LYS A 55 3.05 -2.59 19.17
C LYS A 55 2.44 -3.86 19.78
N ASN A 56 2.04 -4.81 18.94
CA ASN A 56 1.49 -6.09 19.41
C ASN A 56 2.53 -6.87 20.23
N ARG A 57 3.80 -6.84 19.83
CA ARG A 57 4.89 -7.49 20.58
C ARG A 57 5.08 -6.86 21.96
N GLU A 58 5.05 -5.53 22.07
CA GLU A 58 5.18 -4.86 23.37
C GLU A 58 3.94 -5.07 24.25
N GLN A 59 2.74 -5.19 23.67
CA GLN A 59 1.51 -5.52 24.42
C GLN A 59 1.44 -6.97 24.90
N ALA A 60 2.15 -7.88 24.24
CA ALA A 60 2.17 -9.30 24.58
C ALA A 60 3.27 -9.66 25.60
N LYS A 61 4.08 -8.70 26.03
CA LYS A 61 5.03 -8.83 27.13
C LYS A 61 4.37 -8.47 28.45
#